data_AF-A0A834HRU3-F1
#
_entry.id   AF-A0A834HRU3-F1
#
_cell.length_a   1.000
_cell.length_b   1.000
_cell.length_c   1.000
_cell.angle_alpha   90.00
_cell.angle_beta   90.00
_cell.angle_gamma   90.00
#
_symmetry.space_group_name_H-M   'P 1'
#
loop_
_entity.id
_entity.type
_entity.pdbx_description
1 polymer ?
#
loop_
_entity_poly.entity_id
_entity_poly.type
_entity_poly.pdbx_seq_one_letter_code
_entity_poly.pdbx_strand_id
1 'polypeptide(L)'
;MFSQLIEEFKNILQYLNLIFRKYDPPSVILHRCGGSGCCLNKNERCIHSKHEKLYLEIAYLPDPDYMKKTYLVATNHTACECVAKNV
;
A
#
# COMPACT_ATOMS: atom_id res chain seq x y z
N MET A 1 14.85 8.30 30.32
CA MET A 1 14.95 6.84 30.13
C MET A 1 13.58 6.16 30.14
N PHE A 2 12.71 6.38 31.14
CA PHE A 2 11.33 5.84 31.14
C PHE A 2 10.43 6.35 30.00
N SER A 3 10.58 7.61 29.59
CA SER A 3 9.78 8.22 28.51
C SER A 3 10.01 7.59 27.13
N GLN A 4 11.26 7.25 26.80
CA GLN A 4 11.61 6.59 25.53
C GLN A 4 10.98 5.20 25.42
N LEU A 5 11.01 4.43 26.52
CA LEU A 5 10.38 3.11 26.57
C LEU A 5 8.86 3.22 26.33
N ILE A 6 8.20 4.20 26.93
CA ILE A 6 6.76 4.44 26.73
C ILE A 6 6.44 4.80 25.27
N GLU A 7 7.28 5.61 24.61
CA GLU A 7 7.14 5.97 23.19
C GLU A 7 7.24 4.73 22.28
N GLU A 8 8.24 3.88 22.53
CA GLU A 8 8.44 2.62 21.80
C GLU A 8 7.25 1.67 21.97
N PHE A 9 6.74 1.51 23.19
CA PHE A 9 5.55 0.71 23.44
C PHE A 9 4.31 1.23 22.71
N LYS A 10 4.12 2.55 22.65
CA LYS A 10 3.01 3.16 21.89
C LYS A 10 3.13 2.89 20.39
N ASN A 11 4.33 3.00 19.83
CA ASN A 11 4.58 2.68 18.42
C ASN A 11 4.31 1.21 18.10
N ILE A 12 4.73 0.29 18.99
CA ILE A 12 4.45 -1.14 18.86
C ILE A 12 2.94 -1.39 18.91
N LEU A 13 2.22 -0.82 19.88
CA LEU A 13 0.78 -0.97 19.98
C LEU A 13 0.04 -0.37 18.78
N GLN A 14 0.52 0.75 18.24
CA GLN A 14 -0.03 1.36 17.03
C GLN A 14 0.20 0.49 15.80
N TYR A 15 1.38 -0.13 15.69
CA TYR A 15 1.72 -1.05 14.61
C TYR A 15 0.88 -2.34 14.68
N LEU A 16 0.74 -2.93 15.88
CA LEU A 16 -0.13 -4.10 16.11
C LEU A 16 -1.58 -3.78 15.77
N ASN A 17 -2.07 -2.60 16.18
CA ASN A 17 -3.42 -2.14 15.82
C ASN A 17 -3.61 -1.99 14.30
N LEU A 18 -2.57 -1.72 13.52
CA LEU A 18 -2.69 -1.69 12.06
C LEU A 18 -2.73 -3.10 11.46
N ILE A 19 -2.02 -4.07 12.05
CA ILE A 19 -2.00 -5.47 11.62
C ILE A 19 -3.32 -6.17 11.90
N PHE A 20 -3.95 -5.90 13.05
CA PHE A 20 -5.18 -6.58 13.46
C PHE A 20 -6.47 -5.86 13.03
N ARG A 21 -6.38 -4.73 12.32
CA ARG A 21 -7.56 -4.04 11.79
C ARG A 21 -8.22 -4.87 10.70
N LYS A 22 -9.50 -5.17 10.92
CA LYS A 22 -10.38 -5.67 9.86
C LYS A 22 -10.87 -4.48 9.05
N TYR A 23 -10.34 -4.36 7.83
CA TYR A 23 -10.76 -3.38 6.85
C TYR A 23 -11.94 -3.91 6.02
N ASP A 24 -12.83 -3.01 5.62
CA ASP A 24 -13.93 -3.27 4.69
C ASP A 24 -13.91 -2.20 3.58
N PRO A 25 -13.63 -2.57 2.32
CA PRO A 25 -13.27 -3.93 1.88
C PRO A 25 -11.90 -4.38 2.43
N PRO A 26 -11.67 -5.70 2.59
CA PRO A 26 -10.39 -6.23 3.10
C PRO A 26 -9.24 -6.10 2.09
N SER A 27 -9.55 -5.82 0.82
CA SER A 27 -8.58 -5.63 -0.24
C SER A 27 -9.10 -4.65 -1.29
N VAL A 28 -8.18 -4.06 -2.04
CA VAL A 28 -8.46 -3.10 -3.11
C VAL A 28 -7.63 -3.46 -4.34
N ILE A 29 -8.16 -3.17 -5.52
CA ILE A 29 -7.45 -3.40 -6.78
C ILE A 29 -6.63 -2.14 -7.11
N LEU A 30 -5.35 -2.32 -7.37
CA LEU A 30 -4.44 -1.28 -7.85
C LEU A 30 -3.84 -1.72 -9.18
N HIS A 31 -3.77 -0.80 -10.15
CA HIS A 31 -3.04 -1.04 -11.38
C HIS A 31 -1.54 -0.97 -11.10
N ARG A 32 -0.85 -2.05 -11.45
CA ARG A 32 0.59 -2.21 -11.27
C ARG A 32 1.23 -2.62 -12.59
N CYS A 33 2.45 -2.16 -12.79
CA CYS A 33 3.30 -2.67 -13.84
C CYS A 33 3.90 -4.00 -13.35
N GLY A 34 3.72 -5.08 -14.10
CA GLY A 34 4.26 -6.40 -13.79
C GLY A 34 3.22 -7.52 -13.94
N GLY A 35 3.66 -8.67 -14.46
CA GLY A 35 2.90 -9.94 -14.41
C GLY A 35 2.82 -10.75 -15.71
N SER A 36 2.69 -10.14 -16.89
CA SER A 36 2.33 -10.95 -18.07
C SER A 36 2.75 -10.43 -19.47
N GLY A 37 3.62 -9.41 -19.57
CA GLY A 37 4.33 -9.14 -20.83
C GLY A 37 4.21 -7.74 -21.40
N CYS A 38 4.69 -6.72 -20.69
CA CYS A 38 4.82 -5.39 -21.31
C CYS A 38 6.06 -5.27 -22.21
N CYS A 39 7.07 -6.13 -22.04
CA CYS A 39 8.31 -6.08 -22.79
C CYS A 39 8.45 -7.25 -23.76
N LEU A 40 8.81 -6.94 -25.00
CA LEU A 40 9.12 -7.92 -26.03
C LEU A 40 10.51 -8.55 -25.81
N ASN A 41 11.43 -7.79 -25.22
CA ASN A 41 12.81 -8.22 -25.02
C ASN A 41 13.02 -8.82 -23.63
N LYS A 42 13.62 -10.01 -23.57
CA LYS A 42 14.02 -10.67 -22.31
C LYS A 42 15.05 -9.89 -21.49
N ASN A 43 15.76 -8.95 -22.12
CA ASN A 43 16.74 -8.09 -21.47
C ASN A 43 16.14 -6.78 -20.93
N GLU A 44 14.83 -6.60 -21.04
CA GLU A 44 14.11 -5.44 -20.51
C GLU A 44 13.30 -5.82 -19.27
N ARG A 45 12.98 -4.83 -18.44
CA ARG A 45 12.05 -4.94 -17.32
C ARG A 45 10.96 -3.87 -17.44
N CYS A 46 9.75 -4.25 -17.04
CA CYS A 46 8.63 -3.33 -16.95
C CYS A 46 8.80 -2.43 -15.73
N ILE A 47 8.79 -1.11 -15.91
CA ILE A 47 8.71 -0.14 -14.83
C ILE A 47 7.54 0.82 -15.06
N HIS A 48 7.11 1.54 -14.03
CA HIS A 48 6.11 2.60 -14.21
C HIS A 48 6.79 3.87 -14.74
N SER A 49 6.23 4.46 -15.79
CA SER A 49 6.65 5.78 -16.29
C SER A 49 5.75 6.89 -15.76
N LYS A 50 4.47 6.58 -15.50
CA LYS A 50 3.51 7.50 -14.87
C LYS A 50 2.74 6.81 -13.76
N HIS A 51 2.39 7.60 -12.75
CA HIS A 51 1.59 7.16 -11.63
C HIS A 51 0.75 8.30 -11.08
N GLU A 52 -0.28 7.93 -10.33
CA GLU A 52 -1.12 8.86 -9.59
C GLU A 52 -1.28 8.39 -8.14
N LYS A 53 -1.56 9.33 -7.24
CA LYS A 53 -1.90 9.03 -5.85
C LYS A 53 -3.42 8.93 -5.73
N LEU A 54 -3.88 7.82 -5.18
CA LEU A 54 -5.28 7.58 -4.85
C LEU A 54 -5.50 7.71 -3.35
N TYR A 55 -6.64 8.30 -2.99
CA TYR A 55 -7.14 8.38 -1.63
C TYR A 55 -8.34 7.44 -1.52
N LEU A 56 -8.08 6.24 -1.03
CA LEU A 56 -9.06 5.16 -0.95
C LEU A 56 -9.84 5.30 0.35
N GLU A 57 -11.13 5.59 0.25
CA GLU A 57 -12.03 5.51 1.41
C GLU A 57 -12.22 4.06 1.79
N ILE A 58 -11.90 3.73 3.03
CA ILE A 58 -12.06 2.39 3.60
C ILE A 58 -12.68 2.49 4.98
N ALA A 59 -13.53 1.52 5.31
CA ALA A 59 -14.00 1.33 6.66
C ALA A 59 -13.05 0.42 7.42
N TYR A 60 -12.95 0.61 8.73
CA TYR A 60 -12.32 -0.35 9.63
C TYR A 60 -13.11 -0.43 10.94
N LEU A 61 -13.02 -1.58 11.61
CA LEU A 61 -13.62 -1.81 12.92
C LEU A 61 -12.55 -1.61 14.00
N PRO A 62 -12.40 -0.41 14.60
CA PRO A 62 -11.59 -0.22 15.80
C PRO A 62 -12.14 -0.97 17.01
N ASP A 63 -13.46 -1.17 17.05
CA ASP A 63 -14.22 -1.80 18.11
C ASP A 63 -15.32 -2.67 17.47
N PRO A 64 -15.70 -3.82 18.07
CA PRO A 64 -16.77 -4.68 17.55
C PRO A 64 -18.06 -3.97 17.14
N ASP A 65 -18.43 -2.89 17.84
CA ASP A 65 -19.73 -2.23 17.67
C ASP A 65 -19.65 -0.89 16.92
N TYR A 66 -18.45 -0.45 16.52
CA TYR A 66 -18.26 0.84 15.86
C TYR A 66 -17.38 0.75 14.61
N MET A 67 -17.96 1.10 13.47
CA MET A 67 -17.27 1.21 12.19
C MET A 67 -16.78 2.65 11.98
N LYS A 68 -15.49 2.81 11.68
CA LYS A 68 -14.89 4.11 11.38
C LYS A 68 -14.40 4.16 9.94
N LYS A 69 -14.68 5.25 9.25
CA LYS A 69 -14.13 5.55 7.92
C LYS A 69 -12.77 6.22 8.04
N THR A 70 -11.86 5.86 7.13
CA THR A 70 -10.55 6.49 6.97
C THR A 70 -10.15 6.50 5.50
N TYR A 71 -9.12 7.27 5.17
CA TYR A 71 -8.51 7.23 3.84
C TYR A 71 -7.15 6.55 3.90
N LEU A 72 -6.91 5.59 3.01
CA LEU A 72 -5.59 5.06 2.72
C LEU A 72 -5.03 5.73 1.48
N VAL A 73 -3.74 6.05 1.51
CA VAL A 73 -3.03 6.59 0.35
C VAL A 73 -2.35 5.44 -0.37
N ALA A 74 -2.66 5.27 -1.65
CA ALA A 74 -2.03 4.29 -2.51
C ALA A 74 -1.54 4.94 -3.80
N THR A 75 -0.57 4.30 -4.46
CA THR A 75 -0.08 4.74 -5.77
C THR A 75 -0.57 3.79 -6.84
N ASN A 76 -1.21 4.33 -7.87
CA ASN A 76 -1.71 3.59 -9.03
C ASN A 76 -0.78 3.85 -10.21
N HIS A 77 -0.39 2.82 -10.96
CA HIS A 77 0.44 3.00 -12.16
C HIS A 77 -0.47 3.29 -13.35
N THR A 78 -0.29 4.45 -13.99
CA THR A 78 -1.13 4.89 -15.13
C THR A 78 -0.45 4.73 -16.48
N ALA A 79 0.87 4.53 -16.50
CA ALA A 79 1.62 4.11 -17.67
C ALA A 79 2.85 3.29 -17.27
N CYS A 80 3.23 2.34 -18.12
CA CYS A 80 4.40 1.50 -17.96
C CYS A 80 5.32 1.63 -19.18
N GLU A 81 6.62 1.40 -18.97
CA GLU A 81 7.61 1.36 -20.03
C GLU A 81 8.62 0.23 -19.81
N CYS A 82 9.31 -0.14 -20.87
CA CYS A 82 10.37 -1.14 -20.85
C CYS A 82 11.73 -0.46 -20.82
N VAL A 83 12.50 -0.78 -19.79
CA VAL A 83 13.87 -0.31 -19.64
C VAL A 83 14.83 -1.48 -19.62
N ALA A 84 16.06 -1.28 -20.10
CA ALA A 84 17.10 -2.28 -19.99
C ALA A 84 17.31 -2.68 -18.52
N LYS A 85 17.50 -3.98 -18.25
CA LYS A 85 17.71 -4.49 -16.88
C LYS A 85 18.99 -3.96 -16.21
N ASN A 86 19.92 -3.43 -17.00
CA ASN A 86 21.24 -2.98 -16.55
C ASN A 86 21.30 -1.48 -16.20
N VAL A 87 20.14 -0.83 -16.06
CA VAL A 87 20.00 0.54 -15.54
C VAL A 87 19.60 0.49 -14.07
#